data_AF-A0A392SZV1-F1
#
_entry.id   AF-A0A392SZV1-F1
#
_cell.length_a   1.000
_cell.length_b   1.000
_cell.length_c   1.000
_cell.angle_alpha   90.00
_cell.angle_beta   90.00
_cell.angle_gamma   90.00
#
_symmetry.space_group_name_H-M   'P 1'
#
loop_
_entity.id
_entity.type
_entity.pdbx_description
1 polymer ?
#
loop_
_entity_poly.entity_id
_entity_poly.type
_entity_poly.pdbx_seq_one_letter_code
_entity_poly.pdbx_strand_id
1 'polypeptide(L)' 'YSGISVGLCNTHYAYFPIPEVILHPRLVDPNSRMWHRCLTSTGQPDFI' A
#
# COMPACT_ATOMS: atom_id res chain seq x y z
N TYR A 1 8.07 0.85 -26.37
CA TYR A 1 7.98 1.29 -24.97
C TYR A 1 8.53 0.20 -24.08
N SER A 2 9.65 0.47 -23.41
CA SER A 2 10.27 -0.41 -22.39
C SER A 2 10.50 0.45 -21.14
N GLY A 3 10.45 -0.14 -19.94
CA GLY A 3 10.67 0.59 -18.69
C GLY A 3 9.41 1.11 -17.98
N ILE A 4 8.21 0.68 -18.38
CA ILE A 4 6.93 1.00 -17.72
C ILE A 4 6.30 -0.27 -17.13
N SER A 5 5.68 -0.14 -15.96
CA SER A 5 4.81 -1.16 -15.38
C SER A 5 3.34 -0.71 -15.49
N VAL A 6 2.43 -1.67 -15.42
CA VAL A 6 0.98 -1.41 -15.41
C VAL A 6 0.45 -1.75 -14.03
N GLY A 7 -0.37 -0.86 -13.48
CA GLY A 7 -1.00 -1.07 -12.20
C GLY A 7 -2.34 -0.35 -12.11
N LEU A 8 -3.02 -0.60 -11.02
CA LEU A 8 -4.31 -0.03 -10.68
C LEU A 8 -4.11 1.15 -9.71
N CYS A 9 -4.69 2.29 -10.04
CA CYS A 9 -4.73 3.46 -9.18
C CYS A 9 -6.13 4.05 -9.22
N ASN A 10 -6.75 4.21 -8.04
CA ASN A 10 -8.12 4.73 -7.90
C ASN A 10 -9.09 4.09 -8.90
N THR A 11 -9.11 2.75 -8.93
CA THR A 11 -9.96 1.92 -9.81
C THR A 11 -9.73 2.04 -11.32
N HIS A 12 -8.65 2.69 -11.76
CA HIS A 12 -8.30 2.81 -13.17
C HIS A 12 -6.93 2.19 -13.44
N TYR A 13 -6.74 1.62 -14.63
CA TYR A 13 -5.43 1.15 -15.07
C TYR A 13 -4.57 2.32 -15.52
N ALA A 14 -3.35 2.39 -15.01
CA ALA A 14 -2.37 3.42 -15.32
C ALA A 14 -0.99 2.82 -15.57
N TYR A 15 -0.19 3.54 -16.37
CA TYR A 15 1.22 3.22 -16.60
C TYR A 15 2.08 3.93 -15.55
N PHE A 16 3.02 3.20 -14.96
CA PHE A 16 3.97 3.72 -13.98
C PHE A 16 5.39 3.53 -14.48
N PRO A 17 6.25 4.56 -14.38
CA PRO A 17 7.68 4.40 -14.62
C PRO A 17 8.33 3.44 -13.60
N ILE A 18 9.11 2.45 -14.07
CA ILE A 18 9.76 1.46 -13.19
C ILE A 18 10.69 2.11 -12.14
N PRO A 19 11.57 3.08 -12.48
CA PRO A 19 12.48 3.67 -11.50
C PRO A 19 11.76 4.28 -10.28
N GLU A 20 10.62 4.91 -10.52
CA GLU A 20 9.79 5.59 -9.53
C GLU A 20 9.05 4.60 -8.63
N VAL A 21 8.59 3.47 -9.19
CA VAL A 21 7.87 2.44 -8.44
C VAL A 21 8.80 1.70 -7.47
N ILE A 22 10.05 1.46 -7.83
CA ILE A 22 11.00 0.71 -6.98
C ILE A 22 11.69 1.57 -5.92
N LEU A 23 11.63 2.90 -6.06
CA LEU A 23 12.29 3.84 -5.13
C LEU A 23 11.71 3.78 -3.71
N HIS A 24 10.39 3.60 -3.57
CA HIS A 24 9.72 3.62 -2.26
C HIS A 24 8.69 2.49 -2.15
N PRO A 25 8.86 1.55 -1.21
CA PRO A 25 7.83 0.56 -0.94
C PRO A 25 6.62 1.21 -0.25
N ARG A 26 5.42 0.69 -0.50
CA ARG A 26 4.24 1.03 0.32
C ARG A 26 4.33 0.31 1.65
N LEU A 27 4.41 1.08 2.73
CA LEU A 27 4.37 0.57 4.10
C LEU A 27 2.93 0.57 4.63
N VAL A 28 2.65 -0.35 5.55
CA VAL A 28 1.41 -0.33 6.33
C VAL A 28 1.49 0.87 7.26
N ASP A 29 0.46 1.72 7.24
CA ASP A 29 0.31 2.81 8.20
C ASP A 29 -0.40 2.29 9.46
N PRO A 30 0.29 2.21 10.62
CA PRO A 30 -0.31 1.77 11.88
C PRO A 30 -1.42 2.70 12.38
N ASN A 31 -1.41 3.97 12.01
CA ASN A 31 -2.47 4.91 12.39
C ASN A 31 -3.70 4.80 11.47
N SER A 32 -3.64 3.97 10.43
CA SER A 32 -4.74 3.82 9.49
C SER A 32 -5.91 3.04 10.06
N ARG A 33 -7.12 3.32 9.56
CA ARG A 33 -8.34 2.57 9.90
C ARG A 33 -8.22 1.08 9.57
N MET A 34 -7.45 0.72 8.53
CA MET A 34 -7.26 -0.69 8.16
C MET A 34 -6.42 -1.44 9.19
N TRP A 35 -5.37 -0.79 9.73
CA TRP A 35 -4.58 -1.37 10.82
C TRP A 35 -5.43 -1.59 12.08
N HIS A 36 -6.22 -0.58 12.48
CA HIS A 36 -7.14 -0.70 13.62
C HIS A 36 -8.14 -1.85 13.45
N ARG A 37 -8.67 -2.08 12.24
CA ARG A 37 -9.53 -3.24 11.95
C ARG A 37 -8.78 -4.56 12.14
N CYS A 38 -7.51 -4.62 11.75
CA CYS A 38 -6.67 -5.80 11.95
C CYS A 38 -6.45 -6.08 13.45
N LEU A 39 -6.12 -5.06 14.24
CA LEU A 39 -5.98 -5.18 15.70
C LEU A 39 -7.27 -5.67 16.37
N THR A 40 -8.42 -5.06 16.04
CA THR A 40 -9.71 -5.51 16.58
C THR A 40 -10.03 -6.95 16.20
N SER A 41 -9.72 -7.37 14.96
CA SER A 41 -9.99 -8.73 14.50
C SER A 41 -9.07 -9.79 15.10
N THR A 42 -7.83 -9.42 15.43
CA THR A 42 -6.83 -10.34 15.99
C THR A 42 -6.94 -10.46 17.51
N GLY A 43 -7.69 -9.57 18.16
CA GLY A 43 -7.81 -9.52 19.62
C GLY A 43 -6.49 -9.21 20.32
N GLN A 44 -5.50 -8.70 19.58
CA GLN A 44 -4.21 -8.33 20.14
C GLN A 44 -4.36 -7.03 20.94
N PRO A 45 -3.82 -6.98 22.18
CA PRO A 45 -3.78 -5.74 22.93
C PRO A 45 -2.97 -4.69 22.17
N ASP A 46 -3.55 -3.51 21.99
CA ASP A 46 -2.84 -2.36 21.47
C ASP A 46 -1.89 -1.86 22.56
N PHE A 47 -0.59 -1.81 22.28
CA PHE A 47 0.44 -1.37 23.23
C PHE A 47 0.92 0.06 22.96
N ILE A 48 0.20 0.79 22.10
CA ILE A 48 0.40 2.21 21.80
C ILE A 48 -0.28 3.08 22.87
#